data_AF-A0A1Z3N8Y3-F1
#
_entry.id   AF-A0A1Z3N8Y3-F1
#
_cell.length_a   1.000
_cell.length_b   1.000
_cell.length_c   1.000
_cell.angle_alpha   90.00
_cell.angle_beta   90.00
_cell.angle_gamma   90.00
#
_symmetry.space_group_name_H-M   'P 1'
#
loop_
_entity.id
_entity.type
_entity.pdbx_description
1 polymer ?
#
loop_
_entity_poly.entity_id
_entity_poly.type
_entity_poly.pdbx_seq_one_letter_code
_entity_poly.pdbx_strand_id
1 'polypeptide(L)'
;MKVLLLLTALVLTVAGSARAEELNWWAATAEDVEKAPCKTSGAPSAHAMESALSLPGPGVSRTLHGISFKNEKPALLELFSDLHKLDISLRGRPELTFTIACDKVLCAVKKIYGDNEGVQLLYLLKTFGFNGSHLRTKLASPWRSDELNEILQALADYPLHLYPVEYNKRLIHFTRGARYGFGQDVVANASMEVFDLWNELSAPERQQTFLHELGHTLAYRGKLDTSAEWLRLGGWQETSRTVKGVLYREYTLRDPSKAVSEYGKLNPSEDFAESVVAYRFTGRRLKELQPQKYEFLKKQVFASQEYLSQDQCSSSP
;
A
#
# COMPACT_ATOMS: atom_id res chain seq x y z
N MET A 1 -77.09 -21.82 -3.13
CA MET A 1 -76.43 -22.35 -1.92
C MET A 1 -74.94 -22.08 -2.02
N LYS A 2 -74.42 -21.13 -1.23
CA LYS A 2 -72.99 -20.88 -1.02
C LYS A 2 -72.52 -21.83 0.09
N VAL A 3 -71.46 -22.59 -0.14
CA VAL A 3 -70.69 -23.23 0.93
C VAL A 3 -69.27 -22.71 0.83
N LEU A 4 -68.90 -21.93 1.84
CA LEU A 4 -67.62 -21.27 2.04
C LEU A 4 -66.79 -22.21 2.94
N LEU A 5 -65.68 -22.74 2.44
CA LEU A 5 -64.71 -23.49 3.24
C LEU A 5 -63.50 -22.57 3.48
N LEU A 6 -63.43 -22.02 4.69
CA LEU A 6 -62.24 -21.35 5.20
C LEU A 6 -61.18 -22.41 5.53
N LEU A 7 -60.04 -22.34 4.85
CA LEU A 7 -58.80 -23.01 5.24
C LEU A 7 -57.84 -21.94 5.75
N THR A 8 -57.67 -21.89 7.06
CA THR A 8 -56.73 -21.03 7.77
C THR A 8 -55.31 -21.52 7.47
N ALA A 9 -54.55 -20.77 6.68
CA ALA A 9 -53.13 -21.01 6.49
C ALA A 9 -52.36 -20.54 7.73
N LEU A 10 -51.83 -21.50 8.49
CA LEU A 10 -50.87 -21.24 9.55
C LEU A 10 -49.51 -20.95 8.89
N VAL A 11 -49.18 -19.67 8.72
CA VAL A 11 -47.84 -19.25 8.28
C VAL A 11 -46.91 -19.36 9.48
N LEU A 12 -46.19 -20.47 9.56
CA LEU A 12 -44.98 -20.59 10.38
C LEU A 12 -43.91 -19.70 9.75
N THR A 13 -43.70 -18.52 10.33
CA THR A 13 -42.51 -17.72 10.09
C THR A 13 -41.30 -18.46 10.63
N VAL A 14 -40.62 -19.21 9.76
CA VAL A 14 -39.27 -19.68 10.03
C VAL A 14 -38.40 -18.44 10.16
N ALA A 15 -37.90 -18.19 11.37
CA ALA A 15 -36.94 -17.13 11.66
C ALA A 15 -35.79 -17.21 10.66
N GLY A 16 -35.46 -16.08 10.06
CA GLY A 16 -34.53 -15.97 8.95
C GLY A 16 -33.20 -16.65 9.25
N SER A 17 -32.84 -17.60 8.38
CA SER A 17 -31.43 -17.85 8.07
C SER A 17 -30.80 -16.50 7.76
N ALA A 18 -29.84 -16.06 8.57
CA ALA A 18 -28.92 -15.02 8.16
C ALA A 18 -28.38 -15.46 6.79
N ARG A 19 -28.75 -14.77 5.71
CA ARG A 19 -28.12 -15.00 4.42
C ARG A 19 -26.65 -14.69 4.64
N ALA A 20 -25.78 -15.66 4.39
CA ALA A 20 -24.36 -15.38 4.26
C ALA A 20 -24.23 -14.24 3.24
N GLU A 21 -23.72 -13.10 3.68
CA GLU A 21 -23.47 -11.97 2.79
C GLU A 21 -22.47 -12.45 1.72
N GLU A 22 -22.82 -12.27 0.45
CA GLU A 22 -21.98 -12.69 -0.66
C GLU A 22 -20.71 -11.83 -0.66
N LEU A 23 -19.54 -12.47 -0.65
CA LEU A 23 -18.27 -11.74 -0.67
C LEU A 23 -18.10 -11.08 -2.04
N ASN A 24 -17.67 -9.82 -2.03
CA ASN A 24 -17.19 -9.17 -3.23
C ASN A 24 -15.85 -9.76 -3.66
N TRP A 25 -15.49 -9.57 -4.93
CA TRP A 25 -14.16 -9.96 -5.41
C TRP A 25 -13.05 -9.33 -4.57
N TRP A 26 -13.23 -8.06 -4.22
CA TRP A 26 -12.33 -7.30 -3.37
C TRP A 26 -12.91 -7.02 -1.97
N ALA A 27 -12.02 -6.84 -1.00
CA ALA A 27 -12.37 -6.57 0.40
C ALA A 27 -13.04 -5.19 0.64
N ALA A 28 -12.92 -4.27 -0.32
CA ALA A 28 -13.61 -2.99 -0.33
C ALA A 28 -14.04 -2.67 -1.77
N THR A 29 -15.16 -1.96 -1.90
CA THR A 29 -15.57 -1.33 -3.16
C THR A 29 -15.03 0.11 -3.24
N ALA A 30 -15.09 0.72 -4.43
CA ALA A 30 -14.76 2.14 -4.58
C ALA A 30 -15.60 3.03 -3.64
N GLU A 31 -16.89 2.71 -3.46
CA GLU A 31 -17.78 3.43 -2.55
C GLU A 31 -17.37 3.28 -1.07
N ASP A 32 -16.96 2.07 -0.65
CA ASP A 32 -16.43 1.84 0.69
C ASP A 32 -15.18 2.68 0.94
N VAL A 33 -14.29 2.73 -0.04
CA VAL A 33 -13.07 3.53 0.02
C VAL A 33 -13.40 5.01 0.06
N GLU A 34 -14.37 5.51 -0.70
CA GLU A 34 -14.75 6.94 -0.66
C GLU A 34 -15.38 7.35 0.67
N LYS A 35 -16.22 6.49 1.26
CA LYS A 35 -16.96 6.79 2.49
C LYS A 35 -16.20 6.46 3.77
N ALA A 36 -15.04 5.82 3.68
CA ALA A 36 -14.25 5.45 4.83
C ALA A 36 -13.88 6.69 5.67
N PRO A 37 -13.99 6.63 7.01
CA PRO A 37 -13.56 7.72 7.87
C PRO A 37 -12.03 7.87 7.81
N CYS A 38 -11.53 8.97 8.37
CA CYS A 38 -10.09 9.26 8.46
C CYS A 38 -9.37 9.43 7.12
N LYS A 39 -10.11 9.65 6.03
CA LYS A 39 -9.49 9.94 4.75
C LYS A 39 -9.01 11.37 4.70
N THR A 40 -7.78 11.54 4.25
CA THR A 40 -7.23 12.83 3.87
C THR A 40 -7.95 13.34 2.63
N SER A 41 -8.24 14.63 2.60
CA SER A 41 -8.94 15.28 1.49
C SER A 41 -8.09 15.40 0.22
N GLY A 42 -6.78 15.13 0.32
CA GLY A 42 -5.85 15.13 -0.79
C GLY A 42 -4.39 15.01 -0.33
N ALA A 43 -3.49 14.93 -1.30
CA ALA A 43 -2.06 14.94 -1.04
C ALA A 43 -1.60 16.27 -0.38
N PRO A 44 -0.53 16.26 0.43
CA PRO A 44 0.07 17.48 0.95
C PRO A 44 0.46 18.44 -0.17
N SER A 45 0.23 19.74 0.02
CA SER A 45 0.63 20.75 -0.97
C SER A 45 2.16 20.80 -1.12
N ALA A 46 2.65 21.30 -2.27
CA ALA A 46 4.08 21.49 -2.50
C ALA A 46 4.75 22.30 -1.37
N HIS A 47 4.08 23.36 -0.91
CA HIS A 47 4.58 24.17 0.21
C HIS A 47 4.65 23.38 1.53
N ALA A 48 3.64 22.55 1.82
CA ALA A 48 3.65 21.69 3.00
C ALA A 48 4.79 20.65 2.93
N MET A 49 5.01 20.05 1.75
CA MET A 49 6.11 19.11 1.52
C MET A 49 7.49 19.77 1.68
N GLU A 50 7.70 20.95 1.10
CA GLU A 50 8.94 21.71 1.26
C GLU A 50 9.19 22.14 2.71
N SER A 51 8.12 22.57 3.40
CA SER A 51 8.18 22.89 4.83
C SER A 51 8.57 21.67 5.65
N ALA A 52 8.01 20.49 5.35
CA ALA A 52 8.39 19.23 5.99
C ALA A 52 9.82 18.79 5.67
N LEU A 53 10.43 19.29 4.60
CA LEU A 53 11.83 19.08 4.23
C LEU A 53 12.78 20.12 4.86
N SER A 54 12.26 21.13 5.56
CA SER A 54 13.06 22.12 6.28
C SER A 54 13.57 21.55 7.61
N LEU A 55 14.74 20.91 7.56
CA LEU A 55 15.33 20.19 8.69
C LEU A 55 16.17 21.10 9.61
N PRO A 56 16.13 20.89 10.95
CA PRO A 56 16.95 21.64 11.89
C PRO A 56 18.43 21.24 11.83
N GLY A 57 19.30 22.03 12.46
CA GLY A 57 20.73 21.74 12.61
C GLY A 57 21.66 22.53 11.66
N PRO A 58 22.98 22.47 11.86
CA PRO A 58 23.96 23.20 11.04
C PRO A 58 24.02 22.65 9.61
N GLY A 59 24.34 23.52 8.64
CA GLY A 59 24.57 23.11 7.26
C GLY A 59 26.01 22.65 7.03
N VAL A 60 26.19 21.79 6.02
CA VAL A 60 27.49 21.26 5.58
C VAL A 60 27.62 21.39 4.07
N SER A 61 28.86 21.40 3.56
CA SER A 61 29.12 21.40 2.12
C SER A 61 29.64 20.02 1.71
N ARG A 62 29.09 19.44 0.64
CA ARG A 62 29.45 18.11 0.14
C ARG A 62 29.19 18.04 -1.36
N THR A 63 30.05 17.33 -2.08
CA THR A 63 29.82 17.00 -3.49
C THR A 63 29.20 15.62 -3.60
N LEU A 64 28.04 15.50 -4.26
CA LEU A 64 27.36 14.23 -4.54
C LEU A 64 26.94 14.20 -6.01
N HIS A 65 27.19 13.08 -6.70
CA HIS A 65 26.76 12.87 -8.09
C HIS A 65 27.15 14.03 -9.04
N GLY A 66 28.35 14.60 -8.86
CA GLY A 66 28.85 15.72 -9.67
C GLY A 66 28.34 17.12 -9.27
N ILE A 67 27.48 17.23 -8.25
CA ILE A 67 26.93 18.51 -7.79
C ILE A 67 27.57 18.91 -6.47
N SER A 68 28.09 20.13 -6.38
CA SER A 68 28.68 20.68 -5.16
C SER A 68 27.64 21.44 -4.33
N PHE A 69 27.09 20.77 -3.32
CA PHE A 69 26.15 21.38 -2.39
C PHE A 69 26.85 22.23 -1.34
N LYS A 70 26.28 23.40 -1.02
CA LYS A 70 26.85 24.37 -0.09
C LYS A 70 25.90 24.64 1.07
N ASN A 71 26.41 24.59 2.30
CA ASN A 71 25.64 24.90 3.52
C ASN A 71 24.26 24.20 3.53
N GLU A 72 24.23 22.92 3.16
CA GLU A 72 23.03 22.10 3.03
C GLU A 72 22.84 21.23 4.28
N LYS A 73 21.59 20.88 4.60
CA LYS A 73 21.31 20.02 5.76
C LYS A 73 21.87 18.60 5.51
N PRO A 74 22.65 18.01 6.43
CA PRO A 74 23.18 16.66 6.27
C PRO A 74 22.12 15.62 5.88
N ALA A 75 20.96 15.64 6.55
CA ALA A 75 19.87 14.71 6.26
C ALA A 75 19.23 14.92 4.86
N LEU A 76 19.24 16.15 4.30
CA LEU A 76 18.81 16.36 2.91
C LEU A 76 19.83 15.82 1.91
N LEU A 77 21.12 15.91 2.22
CA LEU A 77 22.18 15.31 1.40
C LEU A 77 22.09 13.77 1.41
N GLU A 78 21.74 13.18 2.55
CA GLU A 78 21.49 11.74 2.67
C GLU A 78 20.28 11.32 1.83
N LEU A 79 19.15 12.01 1.96
CA LEU A 79 17.97 11.75 1.12
C LEU A 79 18.28 11.88 -0.38
N PHE A 80 19.05 12.91 -0.77
CA PHE A 80 19.50 13.08 -2.15
C PHE A 80 20.36 11.90 -2.61
N SER A 81 21.29 11.43 -1.78
CA SER A 81 22.12 10.26 -2.10
C SER A 81 21.28 8.99 -2.21
N ASP A 82 20.35 8.77 -1.27
CA ASP A 82 19.48 7.60 -1.24
C ASP A 82 18.54 7.55 -2.45
N LEU A 83 18.03 8.70 -2.88
CA LEU A 83 17.20 8.83 -4.09
C LEU A 83 17.91 8.31 -5.35
N HIS A 84 19.24 8.35 -5.38
CA HIS A 84 20.06 7.94 -6.53
C HIS A 84 20.81 6.61 -6.31
N LYS A 85 20.59 5.92 -5.19
CA LYS A 85 21.26 4.66 -4.87
C LYS A 85 20.78 3.54 -5.80
N LEU A 86 21.63 3.11 -6.73
CA LEU A 86 21.28 2.11 -7.75
C LEU A 86 20.77 0.79 -7.15
N ASP A 87 19.76 0.20 -7.79
CA ASP A 87 19.26 -1.14 -7.49
C ASP A 87 20.26 -2.22 -7.97
N ILE A 88 20.16 -3.45 -7.44
CA ILE A 88 20.99 -4.59 -7.85
C ILE A 88 20.92 -4.88 -9.35
N SER A 89 19.79 -4.58 -10.00
CA SER A 89 19.60 -4.66 -11.45
C SER A 89 20.54 -3.75 -12.26
N LEU A 90 21.14 -2.74 -11.60
CA LEU A 90 22.14 -1.85 -12.18
C LEU A 90 23.55 -2.03 -11.58
N ARG A 91 23.79 -3.13 -10.85
CA ARG A 91 25.10 -3.41 -10.27
C ARG A 91 26.20 -3.40 -11.34
N GLY A 92 27.28 -2.67 -11.08
CA GLY A 92 28.41 -2.52 -12.00
C GLY A 92 28.29 -1.38 -13.00
N ARG A 93 27.19 -0.60 -12.97
CA ARG A 93 27.10 0.64 -13.73
C ARG A 93 27.89 1.77 -13.09
N PRO A 94 28.39 2.74 -13.88
CA PRO A 94 28.94 3.98 -13.35
C PRO A 94 27.92 4.68 -12.45
N GLU A 95 28.43 5.37 -11.42
CA GLU A 95 27.59 6.21 -10.58
C GLU A 95 26.91 7.31 -11.42
N LEU A 96 25.66 7.63 -11.06
CA LEU A 96 24.94 8.73 -11.68
C LEU A 96 25.72 10.04 -11.42
N THR A 97 25.90 10.82 -12.48
CA THR A 97 26.53 12.14 -12.43
C THR A 97 25.64 13.12 -13.16
N PHE A 98 25.44 14.30 -12.57
CA PHE A 98 24.58 15.35 -13.10
C PHE A 98 25.40 16.61 -13.36
N THR A 99 25.10 17.30 -14.45
CA THR A 99 25.70 18.60 -14.79
C THR A 99 24.62 19.66 -14.72
N ILE A 100 24.36 20.16 -13.50
CA ILE A 100 23.31 21.16 -13.24
C ILE A 100 23.85 22.29 -12.37
N ALA A 101 23.38 23.52 -12.62
CA ALA A 101 23.75 24.70 -11.86
C ALA A 101 22.88 24.85 -10.60
N CYS A 102 23.08 23.96 -9.62
CA CYS A 102 22.42 24.00 -8.32
C CYS A 102 23.46 23.76 -7.20
N ASP A 103 23.29 24.42 -6.06
CA ASP A 103 24.08 24.17 -4.84
C ASP A 103 23.22 23.79 -3.63
N LYS A 104 21.92 23.60 -3.85
CA LYS A 104 20.91 23.11 -2.89
C LYS A 104 20.20 21.87 -3.41
N VAL A 105 19.86 20.96 -2.49
CA VAL A 105 19.19 19.69 -2.81
C VAL A 105 17.84 19.92 -3.47
N LEU A 106 17.02 20.84 -2.95
CA LEU A 106 15.72 21.16 -3.54
C LEU A 106 15.83 21.70 -4.97
N CYS A 107 16.82 22.57 -5.25
CA CYS A 107 17.10 23.01 -6.62
C CYS A 107 17.45 21.82 -7.51
N ALA A 108 18.36 20.95 -7.03
CA ALA A 108 18.85 19.83 -7.80
C ALA A 108 17.74 18.85 -8.17
N VAL A 109 16.91 18.42 -7.21
CA VAL A 109 15.84 17.46 -7.51
C VAL A 109 14.77 18.04 -8.42
N LYS A 110 14.46 19.34 -8.31
CA LYS A 110 13.53 20.01 -9.23
C LYS A 110 14.04 19.99 -10.66
N LYS A 111 15.35 20.20 -10.86
CA LYS A 111 15.97 20.11 -12.19
C LYS A 111 16.11 18.69 -12.72
N ILE A 112 16.28 17.69 -11.85
CA ILE A 112 16.47 16.29 -12.27
C ILE A 112 15.13 15.62 -12.58
N TYR A 113 14.11 15.83 -11.73
CA TYR A 113 12.85 15.09 -11.79
C TYR A 113 11.65 15.91 -12.27
N GLY A 114 11.71 17.24 -12.17
CA GLY A 114 10.56 18.14 -12.36
C GLY A 114 10.28 18.97 -11.11
N ASP A 115 9.72 20.17 -11.31
CA ASP A 115 9.54 21.16 -10.23
C ASP A 115 8.67 20.66 -9.07
N ASN A 116 7.66 19.82 -9.37
CA ASN A 116 6.80 19.22 -8.36
C ASN A 116 7.27 17.82 -7.99
N GLU A 117 7.55 16.98 -8.98
CA GLU A 117 7.91 15.57 -8.83
C GLU A 117 9.18 15.41 -7.98
N GLY A 118 10.18 16.28 -8.16
CA GLY A 118 11.40 16.24 -7.35
C GLY A 118 11.14 16.46 -5.85
N VAL A 119 10.22 17.37 -5.52
CA VAL A 119 9.82 17.63 -4.12
C VAL A 119 9.00 16.46 -3.58
N GLN A 120 8.03 15.97 -4.35
CA GLN A 120 7.19 14.84 -3.99
C GLN A 120 8.03 13.58 -3.73
N LEU A 121 9.02 13.28 -4.57
CA LEU A 121 9.89 12.11 -4.42
C LEU A 121 10.78 12.20 -3.17
N LEU A 122 11.33 13.38 -2.86
CA LEU A 122 12.08 13.58 -1.61
C LEU A 122 11.17 13.45 -0.38
N TYR A 123 9.98 14.06 -0.43
CA TYR A 123 9.01 13.96 0.66
C TYR A 123 8.54 12.52 0.86
N LEU A 124 8.26 11.81 -0.23
CA LEU A 124 7.88 10.39 -0.23
C LEU A 124 8.96 9.54 0.47
N LEU A 125 10.22 9.72 0.10
CA LEU A 125 11.34 9.00 0.71
C LEU A 125 11.53 9.36 2.18
N LYS A 126 11.50 10.65 2.51
CA LYS A 126 11.68 11.12 3.90
C LYS A 126 10.58 10.62 4.83
N THR A 127 9.34 10.76 4.40
CA THR A 127 8.17 10.58 5.26
C THR A 127 7.74 9.12 5.30
N PHE A 128 7.74 8.44 4.15
CA PHE A 128 7.19 7.09 4.02
C PHE A 128 8.25 6.01 3.79
N GLY A 129 9.49 6.39 3.46
CA GLY A 129 10.59 5.47 3.17
C GLY A 129 10.57 4.90 1.75
N PHE A 130 9.61 5.28 0.91
CA PHE A 130 9.52 4.82 -0.47
C PHE A 130 10.35 5.68 -1.40
N ASN A 131 11.13 5.03 -2.25
CA ASN A 131 11.95 5.67 -3.23
C ASN A 131 11.38 5.44 -4.62
N GLY A 132 10.72 6.48 -5.14
CA GLY A 132 10.11 6.52 -6.45
C GLY A 132 11.06 6.89 -7.61
N SER A 133 12.38 6.99 -7.38
CA SER A 133 13.30 7.44 -8.42
C SER A 133 13.40 6.44 -9.57
N HIS A 134 12.98 6.87 -10.75
CA HIS A 134 13.11 6.10 -11.98
C HIS A 134 14.57 5.93 -12.44
N LEU A 135 15.51 6.71 -11.89
CA LEU A 135 16.93 6.60 -12.26
C LEU A 135 17.64 5.40 -11.62
N ARG A 136 16.98 4.73 -10.65
CA ARG A 136 17.56 3.60 -9.90
C ARG A 136 17.48 2.26 -10.61
N THR A 137 16.69 2.16 -11.68
CA THR A 137 16.48 0.92 -12.44
C THR A 137 16.10 1.23 -13.89
N LYS A 138 16.42 0.34 -14.82
CA LYS A 138 16.02 0.50 -16.24
C LYS A 138 14.53 0.26 -16.49
N LEU A 139 13.88 -0.43 -15.57
CA LEU A 139 12.49 -0.85 -15.73
C LEU A 139 11.50 0.29 -15.44
N ALA A 140 11.99 1.37 -14.83
CA ALA A 140 11.17 2.46 -14.34
C ALA A 140 11.00 3.58 -15.37
N SER A 141 9.80 4.16 -15.41
CA SER A 141 9.52 5.44 -16.05
C SER A 141 9.37 6.56 -15.02
N PRO A 142 9.58 7.82 -15.42
CA PRO A 142 9.25 8.96 -14.56
C PRO A 142 7.77 8.93 -14.17
N TRP A 143 7.52 9.22 -12.89
CA TRP A 143 6.18 9.53 -12.39
C TRP A 143 5.74 10.91 -12.89
N ARG A 144 4.43 11.10 -13.08
CA ARG A 144 3.81 12.42 -13.16
C ARG A 144 3.43 12.90 -11.76
N SER A 145 3.33 14.21 -11.58
CA SER A 145 2.94 14.80 -10.30
C SER A 145 1.56 14.35 -9.80
N ASP A 146 0.58 14.16 -10.69
CA ASP A 146 -0.76 13.66 -10.34
C ASP A 146 -0.71 12.20 -9.82
N GLU A 147 0.10 11.35 -10.45
CA GLU A 147 0.32 9.96 -10.01
C GLU A 147 0.93 9.92 -8.60
N LEU A 148 1.91 10.79 -8.33
CA LEU A 148 2.53 10.90 -7.00
C LEU A 148 1.56 11.43 -5.94
N ASN A 149 0.65 12.34 -6.30
CA ASN A 149 -0.36 12.83 -5.36
C ASN A 149 -1.28 11.70 -4.88
N GLU A 150 -1.72 10.83 -5.78
CA GLU A 150 -2.58 9.69 -5.43
C GLU A 150 -1.87 8.71 -4.48
N ILE A 151 -0.58 8.44 -4.73
CA ILE A 151 0.25 7.60 -3.85
C ILE A 151 0.42 8.27 -2.48
N LEU A 152 0.74 9.57 -2.45
CA LEU A 152 0.91 10.31 -1.20
C LEU A 152 -0.37 10.36 -0.38
N GLN A 153 -1.53 10.51 -1.04
CA GLN A 153 -2.83 10.45 -0.38
C GLN A 153 -3.10 9.04 0.19
N ALA A 154 -2.90 7.99 -0.61
CA ALA A 154 -3.08 6.60 -0.16
C ALA A 154 -2.20 6.26 1.06
N LEU A 155 -0.96 6.75 1.06
CA LEU A 155 -0.02 6.56 2.17
C LEU A 155 -0.40 7.38 3.41
N ALA A 156 -0.86 8.62 3.23
CA ALA A 156 -1.28 9.51 4.32
C ALA A 156 -2.56 9.03 5.02
N ASP A 157 -3.40 8.26 4.33
CA ASP A 157 -4.58 7.61 4.91
C ASP A 157 -4.21 6.44 5.86
N TYR A 158 -2.93 6.09 5.96
CA TYR A 158 -2.39 5.06 6.84
C TYR A 158 -1.67 5.68 8.06
N PRO A 159 -1.63 5.04 9.25
CA PRO A 159 -1.08 5.68 10.44
C PRO A 159 0.41 6.01 10.26
N LEU A 160 0.75 7.30 10.35
CA LEU A 160 2.08 7.77 9.98
C LEU A 160 3.23 7.20 10.81
N HIS A 161 2.98 6.86 12.08
CA HIS A 161 3.99 6.32 12.96
C HIS A 161 4.45 4.90 12.57
N LEU A 162 3.76 4.25 11.63
CA LEU A 162 4.21 2.98 11.04
C LEU A 162 5.26 3.19 9.95
N TYR A 163 5.46 4.42 9.48
CA TYR A 163 6.46 4.73 8.49
C TYR A 163 7.81 5.12 9.11
N PRO A 164 8.93 4.85 8.41
CA PRO A 164 9.00 4.07 7.18
C PRO A 164 8.80 2.57 7.43
N VAL A 165 7.89 1.94 6.68
CA VAL A 165 7.68 0.47 6.76
C VAL A 165 8.96 -0.25 6.38
N GLU A 166 9.71 0.26 5.39
CA GLU A 166 11.09 -0.08 5.11
C GLU A 166 11.78 1.14 4.50
N TYR A 167 12.94 1.52 5.04
CA TYR A 167 13.63 2.71 4.55
C TYR A 167 14.30 2.45 3.19
N ASN A 168 14.15 3.42 2.29
CA ASN A 168 14.63 3.39 0.91
C ASN A 168 14.07 2.17 0.12
N LYS A 169 12.85 1.73 0.45
CA LYS A 169 12.12 0.68 -0.27
C LYS A 169 11.82 1.16 -1.68
N ARG A 170 12.09 0.32 -2.67
CA ARG A 170 11.76 0.63 -4.06
C ARG A 170 10.26 0.85 -4.24
N LEU A 171 9.90 1.87 -5.01
CA LEU A 171 8.57 2.07 -5.57
C LEU A 171 8.76 2.39 -7.05
N ILE A 172 8.35 1.47 -7.93
CA ILE A 172 8.67 1.55 -9.35
C ILE A 172 7.40 1.83 -10.13
N HIS A 173 7.37 2.91 -10.90
CA HIS A 173 6.43 3.01 -12.02
C HIS A 173 7.05 2.31 -13.21
N PHE A 174 6.45 1.20 -13.67
CA PHE A 174 6.97 0.47 -14.81
C PHE A 174 6.94 1.33 -16.08
N THR A 175 7.63 0.84 -17.11
CA THR A 175 7.67 1.51 -18.41
C THR A 175 6.25 1.81 -18.90
N ARG A 176 5.96 3.06 -19.30
CA ARG A 176 4.63 3.44 -19.78
C ARG A 176 4.19 2.55 -20.94
N GLY A 177 2.92 2.16 -20.94
CA GLY A 177 2.33 1.17 -21.86
C GLY A 177 2.75 -0.29 -21.60
N ALA A 178 3.65 -0.57 -20.65
CA ALA A 178 3.98 -1.95 -20.31
C ALA A 178 2.83 -2.59 -19.52
N ARG A 179 2.47 -3.81 -19.94
CA ARG A 179 1.61 -4.71 -19.18
C ARG A 179 2.45 -5.82 -18.57
N TYR A 180 2.04 -6.32 -17.41
CA TYR A 180 2.62 -7.52 -16.84
C TYR A 180 2.40 -8.72 -17.79
N GLY A 181 3.27 -9.72 -17.74
CA GLY A 181 3.44 -10.78 -18.75
C GLY A 181 2.16 -11.30 -19.45
N PHE A 182 2.28 -11.59 -20.75
CA PHE A 182 1.21 -12.11 -21.63
C PHE A 182 -0.11 -11.31 -21.66
N GLY A 183 -0.11 -10.04 -21.26
CA GLY A 183 -1.30 -9.18 -21.38
C GLY A 183 -2.32 -9.36 -20.26
N GLN A 184 -1.89 -9.84 -19.09
CA GLN A 184 -2.77 -9.85 -17.91
C GLN A 184 -2.98 -8.42 -17.38
N ASP A 185 -4.18 -8.15 -16.88
CA ASP A 185 -4.60 -6.85 -16.33
C ASP A 185 -4.07 -6.62 -14.90
N VAL A 186 -2.78 -6.91 -14.69
CA VAL A 186 -2.09 -6.66 -13.42
C VAL A 186 -1.70 -5.18 -13.36
N VAL A 187 -2.22 -4.50 -12.34
CA VAL A 187 -2.03 -3.04 -12.14
C VAL A 187 -0.90 -2.73 -11.17
N ALA A 188 -0.60 -3.63 -10.22
CA ALA A 188 0.52 -3.52 -9.28
C ALA A 188 0.96 -4.90 -8.77
N ASN A 189 2.02 -4.97 -7.98
CA ASN A 189 2.43 -6.21 -7.30
C ASN A 189 3.11 -5.98 -5.95
N ALA A 190 3.29 -7.07 -5.19
CA ALA A 190 3.82 -7.10 -3.83
C ALA A 190 5.23 -6.51 -3.67
N SER A 191 5.94 -6.31 -4.78
CA SER A 191 7.23 -5.65 -4.81
C SER A 191 7.16 -4.12 -4.81
N MET A 192 5.95 -3.54 -4.78
CA MET A 192 5.66 -2.11 -4.97
C MET A 192 6.05 -1.65 -6.38
N GLU A 193 5.69 -2.44 -7.38
CA GLU A 193 5.80 -2.10 -8.79
C GLU A 193 4.40 -1.78 -9.31
N VAL A 194 4.24 -0.61 -9.92
CA VAL A 194 2.96 -0.08 -10.44
C VAL A 194 3.04 -0.04 -11.96
N PHE A 195 2.09 -0.67 -12.63
CA PHE A 195 2.00 -0.75 -14.10
C PHE A 195 1.07 0.34 -14.63
N ASP A 196 1.19 0.67 -15.92
CA ASP A 196 0.46 1.81 -16.49
C ASP A 196 -1.06 1.63 -16.46
N LEU A 197 -1.56 0.39 -16.44
CA LEU A 197 -2.99 0.08 -16.24
C LEU A 197 -3.55 0.63 -14.92
N TRP A 198 -2.71 0.84 -13.91
CA TRP A 198 -3.12 1.49 -12.67
C TRP A 198 -3.68 2.90 -12.91
N ASN A 199 -3.22 3.59 -13.97
CA ASN A 199 -3.74 4.91 -14.36
C ASN A 199 -5.16 4.86 -14.96
N GLU A 200 -5.64 3.69 -15.38
CA GLU A 200 -7.00 3.50 -15.90
C GLU A 200 -8.03 3.29 -14.79
N LEU A 201 -7.57 3.02 -13.55
CA LEU A 201 -8.42 2.86 -12.38
C LEU A 201 -8.91 4.20 -11.84
N SER A 202 -10.08 4.19 -11.18
CA SER A 202 -10.54 5.33 -10.39
C SER A 202 -9.63 5.59 -9.19
N ALA A 203 -9.62 6.82 -8.66
CA ALA A 203 -8.80 7.17 -7.48
C ALA A 203 -9.04 6.24 -6.26
N PRO A 204 -10.28 5.86 -5.91
CA PRO A 204 -10.52 4.89 -4.83
C PRO A 204 -9.91 3.51 -5.10
N GLU A 205 -10.03 2.99 -6.32
CA GLU A 205 -9.44 1.71 -6.71
C GLU A 205 -7.91 1.75 -6.68
N ARG A 206 -7.31 2.88 -7.07
CA ARG A 206 -5.87 3.12 -6.96
C ARG A 206 -5.39 3.10 -5.51
N GLN A 207 -6.11 3.76 -4.61
CA GLN A 207 -5.81 3.78 -3.17
C GLN A 207 -5.90 2.38 -2.56
N GLN A 208 -6.96 1.65 -2.87
CA GLN A 208 -7.14 0.27 -2.42
C GLN A 208 -6.04 -0.66 -2.94
N THR A 209 -5.73 -0.59 -4.24
CA THR A 209 -4.66 -1.37 -4.85
C THR A 209 -3.33 -1.10 -4.15
N PHE A 210 -3.00 0.18 -3.90
CA PHE A 210 -1.76 0.52 -3.24
C PHE A 210 -1.71 0.00 -1.79
N LEU A 211 -2.81 0.08 -1.06
CA LEU A 211 -2.89 -0.45 0.30
C LEU A 211 -2.80 -1.99 0.34
N HIS A 212 -3.36 -2.67 -0.65
CA HIS A 212 -3.21 -4.11 -0.83
C HIS A 212 -1.72 -4.48 -0.95
N GLU A 213 -0.98 -3.82 -1.83
CA GLU A 213 0.47 -4.10 -2.00
C GLU A 213 1.31 -3.70 -0.77
N LEU A 214 0.89 -2.66 -0.06
CA LEU A 214 1.48 -2.31 1.24
C LEU A 214 1.25 -3.43 2.26
N GLY A 215 0.08 -4.08 2.24
CA GLY A 215 -0.22 -5.25 3.06
C GLY A 215 0.79 -6.38 2.88
N HIS A 216 1.14 -6.71 1.63
CA HIS A 216 2.21 -7.67 1.33
C HIS A 216 3.57 -7.23 1.86
N THR A 217 3.91 -5.94 1.70
CA THR A 217 5.17 -5.38 2.20
C THR A 217 5.27 -5.46 3.73
N LEU A 218 4.17 -5.18 4.44
CA LEU A 218 4.07 -5.28 5.90
C LEU A 218 4.19 -6.73 6.38
N ALA A 219 3.52 -7.66 5.69
CA ALA A 219 3.57 -9.07 6.02
C ALA A 219 4.98 -9.64 5.92
N TYR A 220 5.72 -9.29 4.86
CA TYR A 220 7.05 -9.83 4.57
C TYR A 220 8.05 -9.68 5.74
N ARG A 221 8.05 -8.53 6.42
CA ARG A 221 8.99 -8.26 7.53
C ARG A 221 8.79 -9.18 8.74
N GLY A 222 7.54 -9.51 9.05
CA GLY A 222 7.19 -10.36 10.20
C GLY A 222 6.80 -11.79 9.83
N LYS A 223 6.73 -12.12 8.53
CA LYS A 223 6.05 -13.31 8.00
C LYS A 223 4.64 -13.45 8.57
N LEU A 224 3.92 -12.34 8.66
CA LEU A 224 2.63 -12.29 9.35
C LEU A 224 1.57 -13.12 8.61
N ASP A 225 1.56 -13.03 7.28
CA ASP A 225 0.68 -13.76 6.36
C ASP A 225 0.89 -15.29 6.32
N THR A 226 2.00 -15.77 6.87
CA THR A 226 2.33 -17.20 7.00
C THR A 226 2.54 -17.60 8.45
N SER A 227 2.21 -16.71 9.40
CA SER A 227 2.28 -17.01 10.82
C SER A 227 1.22 -18.05 11.20
N ALA A 228 1.54 -18.92 12.16
CA ALA A 228 0.59 -19.93 12.63
C ALA A 228 -0.72 -19.33 13.15
N GLU A 229 -0.66 -18.14 13.75
CA GLU A 229 -1.84 -17.40 14.18
C GLU A 229 -2.68 -16.96 12.98
N TRP A 230 -2.07 -16.32 11.97
CA TRP A 230 -2.78 -15.88 10.77
C TRP A 230 -3.43 -17.05 10.03
N LEU A 231 -2.69 -18.15 9.82
CA LEU A 231 -3.23 -19.33 9.15
C LEU A 231 -4.46 -19.89 9.89
N ARG A 232 -4.43 -19.96 11.23
CA ARG A 232 -5.58 -20.38 12.05
C ARG A 232 -6.76 -19.41 11.91
N LEU A 233 -6.50 -18.10 11.94
CA LEU A 233 -7.51 -17.06 11.82
C LEU A 233 -8.15 -17.01 10.43
N GLY A 234 -7.39 -17.24 9.37
CA GLY A 234 -7.86 -17.30 7.98
C GLY A 234 -8.42 -18.65 7.56
N GLY A 235 -8.35 -19.68 8.41
CA GLY A 235 -8.83 -21.02 8.05
C GLY A 235 -7.93 -21.74 7.06
N TRP A 236 -6.66 -21.36 7.01
CA TRP A 236 -5.64 -21.94 6.15
C TRP A 236 -4.94 -23.11 6.85
N GLN A 237 -4.69 -24.16 6.09
CA GLN A 237 -3.80 -25.24 6.49
C GLN A 237 -2.54 -25.21 5.63
N GLU A 238 -1.38 -25.11 6.28
CA GLU A 238 -0.09 -25.36 5.64
C GLU A 238 0.19 -26.86 5.62
N THR A 239 0.57 -27.36 4.45
CA THR A 239 1.20 -28.67 4.29
C THR A 239 2.58 -28.46 3.67
N SER A 240 3.53 -29.32 4.04
CA SER A 240 4.91 -29.23 3.58
C SER A 240 5.32 -30.56 2.96
N ARG A 241 5.95 -30.50 1.78
CA ARG A 241 6.57 -31.67 1.14
C ARG A 241 7.98 -31.35 0.67
N THR A 242 8.88 -32.31 0.78
CA THR A 242 10.26 -32.15 0.28
C THR A 242 10.40 -32.95 -1.02
N VAL A 243 10.76 -32.28 -2.12
CA VAL A 243 11.01 -32.92 -3.42
C VAL A 243 12.45 -32.62 -3.83
N LYS A 244 13.26 -33.66 -4.01
CA LYS A 244 14.69 -33.54 -4.35
C LYS A 244 15.48 -32.60 -3.42
N GLY A 245 15.17 -32.63 -2.12
CA GLY A 245 15.83 -31.78 -1.11
C GLY A 245 15.31 -30.34 -1.04
N VAL A 246 14.34 -29.96 -1.87
CA VAL A 246 13.70 -28.64 -1.83
C VAL A 246 12.39 -28.74 -1.05
N LEU A 247 12.22 -27.89 -0.04
CA LEU A 247 10.98 -27.78 0.75
C LEU A 247 9.96 -26.96 -0.03
N TYR A 248 8.81 -27.55 -0.32
CA TYR A 248 7.64 -26.90 -0.89
C TYR A 248 6.56 -26.78 0.18
N ARG A 249 6.01 -25.58 0.32
CA ARG A 249 4.86 -25.29 1.19
C ARG A 249 3.62 -25.10 0.33
N GLU A 250 2.54 -25.74 0.73
CA GLU A 250 1.25 -25.68 0.06
C GLU A 250 0.19 -25.26 1.07
N TYR A 251 -0.64 -24.30 0.67
CA TYR A 251 -1.68 -23.73 1.51
C TYR A 251 -3.05 -24.13 0.97
N THR A 252 -3.91 -24.67 1.83
CA THR A 252 -5.29 -25.04 1.48
C THR A 252 -6.26 -24.30 2.39
N LEU A 253 -7.23 -23.60 1.81
CA LEU A 253 -8.31 -22.96 2.55
C LEU A 253 -9.31 -24.03 3.01
N ARG A 254 -9.40 -24.24 4.32
CA ARG A 254 -10.30 -25.23 4.94
C ARG A 254 -11.65 -24.64 5.33
N ASP A 255 -11.69 -23.34 5.55
CA ASP A 255 -12.89 -22.63 5.96
C ASP A 255 -13.02 -21.33 5.14
N PRO A 256 -13.66 -21.41 3.95
CA PRO A 256 -13.82 -20.25 3.07
C PRO A 256 -14.63 -19.09 3.68
N SER A 257 -15.40 -19.34 4.75
CA SER A 257 -16.17 -18.30 5.43
C SER A 257 -15.28 -17.30 6.19
N LYS A 258 -14.00 -17.64 6.41
CA LYS A 258 -13.02 -16.79 7.07
C LYS A 258 -12.32 -15.80 6.14
N ALA A 259 -12.45 -15.97 4.83
CA ALA A 259 -11.91 -15.02 3.87
C ALA A 259 -12.71 -13.71 3.89
N VAL A 260 -12.04 -12.59 3.63
CA VAL A 260 -12.67 -11.25 3.62
C VAL A 260 -13.09 -10.79 2.22
N SER A 261 -12.68 -11.52 1.18
CA SER A 261 -13.02 -11.31 -0.22
C SER A 261 -12.83 -12.60 -1.02
N GLU A 262 -13.37 -12.68 -2.25
CA GLU A 262 -13.10 -13.83 -3.12
C GLU A 262 -11.63 -13.89 -3.53
N TYR A 263 -10.98 -12.74 -3.77
CA TYR A 263 -9.56 -12.70 -4.10
C TYR A 263 -8.69 -13.21 -2.94
N GLY A 264 -9.06 -12.87 -1.70
CA GLY A 264 -8.41 -13.39 -0.50
C GLY A 264 -8.45 -14.92 -0.38
N LYS A 265 -9.36 -15.63 -1.07
CA LYS A 265 -9.42 -17.10 -1.05
C LYS A 265 -8.31 -17.78 -1.86
N LEU A 266 -7.49 -17.04 -2.60
CA LEU A 266 -6.45 -17.61 -3.45
C LEU A 266 -5.28 -18.19 -2.65
N ASN A 267 -4.78 -17.46 -1.66
CA ASN A 267 -3.72 -17.92 -0.75
C ASN A 267 -3.66 -17.04 0.53
N PRO A 268 -2.94 -17.46 1.59
CA PRO A 268 -2.88 -16.70 2.85
C PRO A 268 -2.31 -15.29 2.73
N SER A 269 -1.45 -15.05 1.73
CA SER A 269 -0.84 -13.75 1.46
C SER A 269 -1.87 -12.78 0.91
N GLU A 270 -2.67 -13.20 -0.08
CA GLU A 270 -3.78 -12.37 -0.59
C GLU A 270 -4.86 -12.14 0.47
N ASP A 271 -5.20 -13.17 1.27
CA ASP A 271 -6.12 -13.01 2.40
C ASP A 271 -5.62 -11.94 3.38
N PHE A 272 -4.31 -11.90 3.64
CA PHE A 272 -3.70 -10.91 4.52
C PHE A 272 -3.80 -9.51 3.93
N ALA A 273 -3.36 -9.32 2.68
CA ALA A 273 -3.39 -8.03 2.00
C ALA A 273 -4.83 -7.49 1.89
N GLU A 274 -5.78 -8.33 1.51
CA GLU A 274 -7.20 -7.99 1.48
C GLU A 274 -7.76 -7.69 2.87
N SER A 275 -7.29 -8.35 3.91
CA SER A 275 -7.72 -8.05 5.29
C SER A 275 -7.15 -6.72 5.79
N VAL A 276 -5.95 -6.32 5.35
CA VAL A 276 -5.41 -4.97 5.62
C VAL A 276 -6.27 -3.89 4.96
N VAL A 277 -6.69 -4.11 3.71
CA VAL A 277 -7.68 -3.26 3.01
C VAL A 277 -9.00 -3.22 3.77
N ALA A 278 -9.54 -4.39 4.15
CA ALA A 278 -10.79 -4.52 4.87
C ALA A 278 -10.76 -3.75 6.20
N TYR A 279 -9.64 -3.82 6.94
CA TYR A 279 -9.48 -3.11 8.21
C TYR A 279 -9.59 -1.59 8.04
N ARG A 280 -8.99 -1.06 6.96
CA ARG A 280 -8.94 0.39 6.72
C ARG A 280 -10.25 0.95 6.19
N PHE A 281 -10.88 0.29 5.23
CA PHE A 281 -12.02 0.85 4.49
C PHE A 281 -13.36 0.24 4.91
N THR A 282 -13.38 -1.02 5.32
CA THR A 282 -14.60 -1.73 5.76
C THR A 282 -14.48 -2.24 7.19
N GLY A 283 -13.76 -1.51 8.06
CA GLY A 283 -13.34 -1.99 9.37
C GLY A 283 -14.48 -2.47 10.28
N ARG A 284 -15.66 -1.83 10.20
CA ARG A 284 -16.87 -2.27 10.93
C ARG A 284 -17.30 -3.67 10.50
N ARG A 285 -17.42 -3.91 9.19
CA ARG A 285 -17.77 -5.22 8.62
C ARG A 285 -16.75 -6.29 9.01
N LEU A 286 -15.45 -5.97 8.93
CA LEU A 286 -14.40 -6.90 9.36
C LEU A 286 -14.51 -7.25 10.85
N LYS A 287 -14.78 -6.25 11.70
CA LYS A 287 -14.93 -6.44 13.15
C LYS A 287 -16.16 -7.29 13.51
N GLU A 288 -17.25 -7.13 12.78
CA GLU A 288 -18.50 -7.88 12.97
C GLU A 288 -18.37 -9.33 12.50
N LEU A 289 -17.81 -9.55 11.30
CA LEU A 289 -17.75 -10.88 10.67
C LEU A 289 -16.52 -11.69 11.13
N GLN A 290 -15.38 -11.05 11.32
CA GLN A 290 -14.10 -11.69 11.63
C GLN A 290 -13.37 -10.96 12.78
N PRO A 291 -13.97 -10.88 13.99
CA PRO A 291 -13.44 -10.07 15.10
C PRO A 291 -12.01 -10.44 15.50
N GLN A 292 -11.63 -11.72 15.39
CA GLN A 292 -10.28 -12.16 15.73
C GLN A 292 -9.23 -11.69 14.69
N LYS A 293 -9.57 -11.67 13.39
CA LYS A 293 -8.70 -11.07 12.35
C LYS A 293 -8.58 -9.56 12.56
N TYR A 294 -9.69 -8.89 12.86
CA TYR A 294 -9.68 -7.46 13.17
C TYR A 294 -8.72 -7.14 14.32
N GLU A 295 -8.83 -7.85 15.45
CA GLU A 295 -7.95 -7.63 16.61
C GLU A 295 -6.48 -7.98 16.34
N PHE A 296 -6.22 -8.99 15.50
CA PHE A 296 -4.88 -9.32 15.07
C PHE A 296 -4.26 -8.16 14.28
N LEU A 297 -4.97 -7.65 13.24
CA LEU A 297 -4.47 -6.54 12.43
C LEU A 297 -4.33 -5.27 13.25
N LYS A 298 -5.30 -4.96 14.10
CA LYS A 298 -5.24 -3.83 15.04
C LYS A 298 -3.92 -3.81 15.79
N LYS A 299 -3.49 -4.94 16.34
CA LYS A 299 -2.28 -5.03 17.16
C LYS A 299 -1.00 -5.14 16.35
N GLN A 300 -0.97 -6.04 15.37
CA GLN A 300 0.24 -6.42 14.64
C GLN A 300 0.59 -5.47 13.50
N VAL A 301 -0.42 -4.79 12.96
CA VAL A 301 -0.30 -3.99 11.74
C VAL A 301 -0.58 -2.52 12.02
N PHE A 302 -1.64 -2.21 12.75
CA PHE A 302 -2.12 -0.83 12.94
C PHE A 302 -1.77 -0.22 14.31
N ALA A 303 -0.90 -0.85 15.11
CA ALA A 303 -0.44 -0.34 16.41
C ALA A 303 -1.58 0.18 17.33
N SER A 304 -2.67 -0.58 17.39
CA SER A 304 -3.90 -0.31 18.13
C SER A 304 -4.79 0.82 17.61
N GLN A 305 -4.43 1.44 16.48
CA GLN A 305 -5.21 2.50 15.83
C GLN A 305 -6.50 1.93 15.21
N GLU A 306 -7.64 2.61 15.43
CA GLU A 306 -8.93 2.27 14.81
C GLU A 306 -9.40 3.34 13.81
N TYR A 307 -10.25 2.90 12.87
CA TYR A 307 -10.76 3.69 11.75
C TYR A 307 -12.28 3.55 11.62
N LEU A 308 -13.01 3.49 12.73
CA LEU A 308 -14.46 3.26 12.69
C LEU A 308 -15.27 4.57 12.73
N SER A 309 -14.66 5.69 13.11
CA SER A 309 -15.26 7.03 13.13
C SER A 309 -14.20 8.12 13.03
N GLN A 310 -14.64 9.37 12.80
CA GLN A 310 -13.73 10.50 12.65
C GLN A 310 -12.97 10.85 13.95
N ASP A 311 -13.60 10.66 15.10
CA ASP A 311 -12.98 10.91 16.41
C ASP A 311 -11.88 9.91 16.76
N GLN A 312 -11.86 8.76 16.07
CA GLN A 312 -10.83 7.76 16.23
C GLN A 312 -9.61 8.02 15.37
N CYS A 313 -9.65 8.95 14.42
CA CYS A 313 -8.51 9.30 13.57
C CYS A 313 -7.47 10.07 14.41
N SER A 314 -6.64 9.37 15.19
CA SER A 314 -5.51 9.97 15.89
C SER A 314 -4.71 10.76 14.86
N SER A 315 -4.63 12.08 15.05
CA SER A 315 -4.04 13.08 14.15
C SER A 315 -3.20 12.47 13.03
N SER A 316 -3.87 12.01 11.96
CA SER A 316 -3.25 11.95 10.64
C SER A 316 -2.97 13.42 10.32
N PRO A 317 -1.71 13.82 10.09
CA PRO A 317 -1.35 15.23 10.07
C PRO A 317 -2.09 16.03 9.01
#